data_AF-A0A061G233-F1
#
_entry.id   AF-A0A061G233-F1
#
_cell.length_a   1.000
_cell.length_b   1.000
_cell.length_c   1.000
_cell.angle_alpha   90.00
_cell.angle_beta   90.00
_cell.angle_gamma   90.00
#
_symmetry.space_group_name_H-M   'P 1'
#
loop_
_entity.id
_entity.type
_entity.pdbx_description
1 polymer ?
#
loop_
_entity_poly.entity_id
_entity_poly.type
_entity_poly.pdbx_seq_one_letter_code
_entity_poly.pdbx_strand_id
1 'polypeptide(L)'
;METIADPSSDIPVNGLDSSIVPLNSDHDLLAELESVRESYHALQSKSSSMEENLGLLQHQRDEAISESTKLTGKVHELSLERDFLRHQIEEFEVTLKENEEEFAKKIDEESKAKLELEKELEVTGGRIEQLQSEMKVRNEVFAKNLDSIRSVKDNLVKLIEILNDEKEVIENFDSESEKLELEEEEMTIFSREITMVLKLASEANSKVNEYTEARKKEKRELENSVVSLTEENRDINSLLRVALVEKEAVEKSLNKLKGNNEQKRVALLQIAERGLQRVGFGFMMGSGSNEQALESSGASTTTASTTGSKSDSSECEEEVVSLASTVERIMKNLRLEISQLRRSLEESRSDTERLQSLTEKQAQKLEENTLYIRELEERERVLAQSAEELLMEIKETEAEVARWREACELEVEAGKKEVEERDKVVVILKQELEKTKAALEISNGKLKLKEELAAAAMAAQAAAERSLQLADSRAAGLRDRIEELTKQLEEAESKERSRRKVRHICWPWRALKMNITNNTNNRVQDVKRMLPEMQALLHHTM
;
A
#
# COMPACT_ATOMS: atom_id res chain seq x y z
N MET A 1 -33.30 -9.21 72.57
CA MET A 1 -34.12 -10.11 73.42
C MET A 1 -33.15 -11.06 74.09
N GLU A 2 -32.59 -10.62 75.22
CA GLU A 2 -31.57 -11.34 75.99
C GLU A 2 -31.73 -10.97 77.47
N THR A 3 -31.12 -11.74 78.36
CA THR A 3 -31.48 -11.84 79.79
C THR A 3 -30.52 -11.04 80.70
N ILE A 4 -30.67 -11.25 82.03
CA ILE A 4 -29.87 -10.77 83.17
C ILE A 4 -30.39 -9.45 83.77
N ALA A 5 -30.54 -9.29 85.10
CA ALA A 5 -30.84 -10.22 86.21
C ALA A 5 -31.16 -9.35 87.46
N ASP A 6 -31.93 -9.89 88.41
CA ASP A 6 -32.02 -9.32 89.77
C ASP A 6 -30.70 -9.52 90.54
N PRO A 7 -30.40 -8.65 91.51
CA PRO A 7 -30.14 -9.20 92.84
C PRO A 7 -30.80 -8.41 93.99
N SER A 8 -31.45 -9.16 94.89
CA SER A 8 -31.88 -8.70 96.22
C SER A 8 -30.69 -8.20 97.08
N SER A 9 -30.98 -7.34 98.06
CA SER A 9 -30.10 -7.07 99.21
C SER A 9 -30.91 -6.66 100.45
N ASP A 10 -31.35 -7.64 101.24
CA ASP A 10 -31.91 -7.40 102.57
C ASP A 10 -30.82 -6.96 103.57
N ILE A 11 -31.04 -5.86 104.30
CA ILE A 11 -30.35 -5.57 105.58
C ILE A 11 -31.40 -5.05 106.59
N PRO A 12 -31.47 -5.62 107.81
CA PRO A 12 -32.57 -5.37 108.74
C PRO A 12 -32.32 -4.19 109.69
N VAL A 13 -33.40 -3.63 110.24
CA VAL A 13 -33.37 -2.76 111.42
C VAL A 13 -34.32 -3.32 112.48
N ASN A 14 -33.80 -3.61 113.67
CA ASN A 14 -34.53 -4.17 114.80
C ASN A 14 -34.02 -3.43 116.06
N GLY A 15 -34.86 -2.66 116.75
CA GLY A 15 -34.40 -1.68 117.74
C GLY A 15 -35.48 -1.14 118.67
N LEU A 16 -35.61 -1.80 119.83
CA LEU A 16 -36.60 -1.60 120.89
C LEU A 16 -36.82 -0.16 121.41
N ASP A 17 -38.10 0.15 121.60
CA ASP A 17 -38.79 0.80 122.73
C ASP A 17 -38.08 1.65 123.82
N SER A 18 -38.87 2.62 124.31
CA SER A 18 -38.90 3.20 125.68
C SER A 18 -37.85 4.21 126.16
N SER A 19 -38.27 5.49 126.12
CA SER A 19 -38.37 6.43 127.27
C SER A 19 -37.18 6.66 128.23
N ILE A 20 -36.72 7.91 128.28
CA ILE A 20 -36.84 8.80 129.47
C ILE A 20 -36.39 10.23 129.09
N VAL A 21 -37.13 11.24 129.56
CA VAL A 21 -36.77 12.67 129.43
C VAL A 21 -36.11 13.18 130.72
N PRO A 22 -34.96 13.88 130.62
CA PRO A 22 -34.59 14.94 131.53
C PRO A 22 -34.78 16.31 130.86
N LEU A 23 -35.43 17.24 131.56
CA LEU A 23 -35.63 18.62 131.14
C LEU A 23 -34.32 19.43 131.29
N ASN A 24 -33.93 20.25 130.30
CA ASN A 24 -33.29 21.58 130.45
C ASN A 24 -32.85 22.17 129.09
N SER A 25 -32.73 23.51 129.03
CA SER A 25 -32.17 24.31 127.91
C SER A 25 -33.01 24.43 126.63
N ASP A 26 -33.91 25.43 126.60
CA ASP A 26 -34.60 25.86 125.37
C ASP A 26 -33.64 26.40 124.28
N HIS A 27 -32.38 26.71 124.64
CA HIS A 27 -31.37 27.18 123.70
C HIS A 27 -30.78 26.06 122.82
N ASP A 28 -30.64 24.84 123.33
CA ASP A 28 -30.14 23.72 122.51
C ASP A 28 -31.19 23.30 121.47
N LEU A 29 -32.48 23.27 121.85
CA LEU A 29 -33.58 23.02 120.92
C LEU A 29 -33.66 24.09 119.81
N LEU A 30 -33.39 25.36 120.12
CA LEU A 30 -33.28 26.41 119.10
C LEU A 30 -32.09 26.18 118.17
N ALA A 31 -30.92 25.79 118.69
CA ALA A 31 -29.73 25.51 117.88
C ALA A 31 -29.92 24.30 116.95
N GLU A 32 -30.57 23.24 117.42
CA GLU A 32 -30.94 22.10 116.57
C GLU A 32 -31.94 22.50 115.48
N LEU A 33 -32.95 23.31 115.81
CA LEU A 33 -33.96 23.76 114.83
C LEU A 33 -33.35 24.69 113.76
N GLU A 34 -32.43 25.58 114.15
CA GLU A 34 -31.67 26.42 113.21
C GLU A 34 -30.74 25.56 112.32
N SER A 35 -30.07 24.55 112.88
CA SER A 35 -29.24 23.59 112.13
C SER A 35 -30.05 22.72 111.15
N VAL A 36 -31.24 22.26 111.55
CA VAL A 36 -32.20 21.57 110.66
C VAL A 36 -32.68 22.50 109.55
N ARG A 37 -32.83 23.80 109.82
CA ARG A 37 -33.22 24.80 108.82
C ARG A 37 -32.08 25.13 107.84
N GLU A 38 -30.85 25.27 108.31
CA GLU A 38 -29.67 25.46 107.46
C GLU A 38 -29.42 24.24 106.56
N SER A 39 -29.49 23.03 107.12
CA SER A 39 -29.35 21.79 106.35
C SER A 39 -30.52 21.56 105.38
N TYR A 40 -31.75 21.95 105.72
CA TYR A 40 -32.87 21.98 104.77
C TYR A 40 -32.62 22.95 103.61
N HIS A 41 -32.17 24.18 103.88
CA HIS A 41 -31.85 25.15 102.81
C HIS A 41 -30.66 24.70 101.95
N ALA A 42 -29.65 24.05 102.54
CA ALA A 42 -28.54 23.45 101.80
C ALA A 42 -29.01 22.28 100.90
N LEU A 43 -29.92 21.43 101.40
CA LEU A 43 -30.54 20.35 100.63
C LEU A 43 -31.41 20.90 99.50
N GLN A 44 -32.19 21.94 99.76
CA GLN A 44 -33.04 22.64 98.78
C GLN A 44 -32.20 23.29 97.67
N SER A 45 -31.12 23.97 98.03
CA SER A 45 -30.15 24.54 97.07
C SER A 45 -29.48 23.45 96.22
N LYS A 46 -29.07 22.34 96.85
CA LYS A 46 -28.50 21.18 96.15
C LYS A 46 -29.52 20.50 95.23
N SER A 47 -30.79 20.46 95.61
CA SER A 47 -31.88 19.96 94.76
C SER A 47 -32.09 20.85 93.54
N SER A 48 -32.17 22.18 93.71
CA SER A 48 -32.29 23.14 92.61
C SER A 48 -31.13 23.01 91.62
N SER A 49 -29.90 22.93 92.13
CA SER A 49 -28.72 22.74 91.27
C SER A 49 -28.73 21.37 90.56
N MET A 50 -29.21 20.30 91.20
CA MET A 50 -29.36 19.00 90.56
C MET A 50 -30.43 19.00 89.45
N GLU A 51 -31.52 19.75 89.65
CA GLU A 51 -32.61 19.93 88.68
C GLU A 51 -32.16 20.77 87.47
N GLU A 52 -31.40 21.85 87.69
CA GLU A 52 -30.73 22.62 86.63
C GLU A 52 -29.76 21.76 85.81
N ASN A 53 -28.93 20.94 86.48
CA ASN A 53 -28.01 20.01 85.81
C ASN A 53 -28.76 18.92 85.02
N LEU A 54 -29.89 18.41 85.52
CA LEU A 54 -30.75 17.49 84.78
C LEU A 54 -31.36 18.15 83.52
N GLY A 55 -31.77 19.42 83.61
CA GLY A 55 -32.24 20.19 82.46
C GLY A 55 -31.16 20.36 81.38
N LEU A 56 -29.93 20.70 81.78
CA LEU A 56 -28.78 20.78 80.87
C LEU A 56 -28.45 19.44 80.20
N LEU A 57 -28.44 18.35 80.95
CA LEU A 57 -28.19 17.00 80.41
C LEU A 57 -29.31 16.53 79.46
N GLN A 58 -30.57 16.86 79.75
CA GLN A 58 -31.68 16.59 78.82
C GLN A 58 -31.54 17.41 77.53
N HIS A 59 -31.17 18.68 77.62
CA HIS A 59 -30.97 19.52 76.44
C HIS A 59 -29.84 19.00 75.55
N GLN A 60 -28.68 18.66 76.13
CA GLN A 60 -27.54 18.07 75.42
C GLN A 60 -27.89 16.71 74.78
N ARG A 61 -28.67 15.86 75.48
CA ARG A 61 -29.18 14.59 74.94
C ARG A 61 -30.06 14.84 73.71
N ASP A 62 -30.99 15.80 73.79
CA ASP A 62 -31.97 16.04 72.73
C ASP A 62 -31.34 16.74 71.51
N GLU A 63 -30.32 17.58 71.73
CA GLU A 63 -29.45 18.11 70.69
C GLU A 63 -28.66 16.99 69.99
N ALA A 64 -28.00 16.09 70.75
CA ALA A 64 -27.28 14.95 70.20
C ALA A 64 -28.19 13.97 69.43
N ILE A 65 -29.45 13.78 69.85
CA ILE A 65 -30.47 13.03 69.10
C ILE A 65 -30.84 13.76 67.81
N SER A 66 -30.97 15.09 67.83
CA SER A 66 -31.21 15.91 66.63
C SER A 66 -30.05 15.83 65.63
N GLU A 67 -28.79 15.81 66.09
CA GLU A 67 -27.63 15.61 65.22
C GLU A 67 -27.54 14.18 64.68
N SER A 68 -27.71 13.17 65.54
CA SER A 68 -27.69 11.76 65.16
C SER A 68 -28.75 11.42 64.09
N THR A 69 -29.96 11.96 64.21
CA THR A 69 -31.03 11.78 63.21
C THR A 69 -30.71 12.47 61.88
N LYS A 70 -30.19 13.71 61.89
CA LYS A 70 -29.69 14.40 60.68
C LYS A 70 -28.56 13.62 60.00
N LEU A 71 -27.62 13.08 60.79
CA LEU A 71 -26.48 12.32 60.27
C LEU A 71 -26.94 10.99 59.66
N THR A 72 -27.88 10.31 60.31
CA THR A 72 -28.50 9.07 59.79
C THR A 72 -29.22 9.31 58.47
N GLY A 73 -29.93 10.44 58.31
CA GLY A 73 -30.54 10.84 57.05
C GLY A 73 -29.51 10.97 55.92
N LYS A 74 -28.43 11.72 56.15
CA LYS A 74 -27.32 11.86 55.17
C LYS A 74 -26.64 10.54 54.82
N VAL A 75 -26.46 9.64 55.80
CA VAL A 75 -25.90 8.31 55.56
C VAL A 75 -26.83 7.45 54.69
N HIS A 76 -28.14 7.60 54.83
CA HIS A 76 -29.11 6.94 53.96
C HIS A 76 -29.09 7.52 52.53
N GLU A 77 -29.09 8.85 52.38
CA GLU A 77 -28.97 9.55 51.09
C GLU A 77 -27.71 9.11 50.33
N LEU A 78 -26.55 9.15 51.00
CA LEU A 78 -25.26 8.70 50.43
C LEU A 78 -25.23 7.19 50.12
N SER A 79 -26.01 6.37 50.84
CA SER A 79 -26.15 4.95 50.51
C SER A 79 -26.94 4.77 49.22
N LEU A 80 -28.04 5.51 49.03
CA LEU A 80 -28.84 5.47 47.80
C LEU A 80 -28.04 5.96 46.58
N GLU A 81 -27.26 7.03 46.74
CA GLU A 81 -26.36 7.54 45.71
C GLU A 81 -25.26 6.52 45.35
N ARG A 82 -24.59 5.94 46.35
CA ARG A 82 -23.61 4.84 46.16
C ARG A 82 -24.21 3.67 45.40
N ASP A 83 -25.42 3.25 45.77
CA ASP A 83 -26.04 2.06 45.19
C ASP A 83 -26.56 2.34 43.77
N PHE A 84 -27.03 3.55 43.47
CA PHE A 84 -27.31 4.01 42.11
C PHE A 84 -26.05 4.01 41.24
N LEU A 85 -24.96 4.62 41.72
CA LEU A 85 -23.67 4.66 41.01
C LEU A 85 -23.10 3.25 40.78
N ARG A 86 -23.28 2.32 41.72
CA ARG A 86 -22.92 0.91 41.55
C ARG A 86 -23.67 0.27 40.38
N HIS A 87 -24.99 0.39 40.31
CA HIS A 87 -25.78 -0.19 39.21
C HIS A 87 -25.36 0.40 37.86
N GLN A 88 -25.08 1.71 37.81
CA GLN A 88 -24.62 2.38 36.59
C GLN A 88 -23.20 1.93 36.17
N ILE A 89 -22.31 1.65 37.11
CA ILE A 89 -21.01 1.02 36.82
C ILE A 89 -21.20 -0.41 36.29
N GLU A 90 -22.08 -1.20 36.90
CA GLU A 90 -22.38 -2.57 36.46
C GLU A 90 -23.01 -2.60 35.04
N GLU A 91 -23.84 -1.61 34.69
CA GLU A 91 -24.38 -1.41 33.33
C GLU A 91 -23.31 -1.00 32.30
N PHE A 92 -22.40 -0.08 32.66
CA PHE A 92 -21.25 0.25 31.82
C PHE A 92 -20.27 -0.92 31.68
N GLU A 93 -20.11 -1.76 32.71
CA GLU A 93 -19.28 -2.96 32.67
C GLU A 93 -19.85 -4.07 31.77
N VAL A 94 -21.17 -4.15 31.59
CA VAL A 94 -21.81 -5.08 30.65
C VAL A 94 -21.65 -4.56 29.22
N THR A 95 -22.05 -3.32 28.97
CA THR A 95 -21.97 -2.71 27.63
C THR A 95 -20.53 -2.59 27.12
N LEU A 96 -19.53 -2.39 27.99
CA LEU A 96 -18.11 -2.48 27.61
C LEU A 96 -17.76 -3.87 27.07
N LYS A 97 -18.15 -4.95 27.78
CA LYS A 97 -17.83 -6.34 27.40
C LYS A 97 -18.53 -6.74 26.10
N GLU A 98 -19.78 -6.31 25.91
CA GLU A 98 -20.52 -6.53 24.66
C GLU A 98 -19.82 -5.85 23.46
N ASN A 99 -19.37 -4.61 23.63
CA ASN A 99 -18.57 -3.90 22.62
C ASN A 99 -17.20 -4.57 22.38
N GLU A 100 -16.48 -4.98 23.43
CA GLU A 100 -15.20 -5.69 23.31
C GLU A 100 -15.35 -7.01 22.53
N GLU A 101 -16.43 -7.76 22.77
CA GLU A 101 -16.76 -8.95 22.00
C GLU A 101 -17.12 -8.64 20.53
N GLU A 102 -17.85 -7.55 20.25
CA GLU A 102 -18.17 -7.13 18.88
C GLU A 102 -16.92 -6.71 18.11
N PHE A 103 -16.04 -5.91 18.71
CA PHE A 103 -14.74 -5.57 18.12
C PHE A 103 -13.88 -6.82 17.89
N ALA A 104 -13.86 -7.77 18.82
CA ALA A 104 -13.14 -9.04 18.64
C ALA A 104 -13.68 -9.82 17.42
N LYS A 105 -15.01 -9.98 17.29
CA LYS A 105 -15.66 -10.65 16.15
C LYS A 105 -15.32 -9.93 14.83
N LYS A 106 -15.36 -8.61 14.80
CA LYS A 106 -15.06 -7.79 13.62
C LYS A 106 -13.59 -7.90 13.18
N ILE A 107 -12.63 -7.90 14.12
CA ILE A 107 -11.21 -8.14 13.84
C ILE A 107 -11.01 -9.56 13.27
N ASP A 108 -11.72 -10.54 13.84
CA ASP A 108 -11.69 -11.92 13.40
C ASP A 108 -12.24 -12.08 11.96
N GLU A 109 -13.27 -11.33 11.58
CA GLU A 109 -13.84 -11.30 10.23
C GLU A 109 -12.94 -10.56 9.23
N GLU A 110 -12.42 -9.38 9.60
CA GLU A 110 -11.47 -8.61 8.78
C GLU A 110 -10.18 -9.40 8.51
N SER A 111 -9.69 -10.16 9.50
CA SER A 111 -8.52 -11.03 9.32
C SER A 111 -8.75 -12.16 8.31
N LYS A 112 -9.97 -12.71 8.24
CA LYS A 112 -10.36 -13.75 7.28
C LYS A 112 -10.46 -13.16 5.87
N ALA A 113 -11.15 -12.03 5.72
CA ALA A 113 -11.25 -11.31 4.44
C ALA A 113 -9.86 -10.90 3.90
N LYS A 114 -8.96 -10.43 4.78
CA LYS A 114 -7.56 -10.14 4.42
C LYS A 114 -6.82 -11.38 3.94
N LEU A 115 -6.96 -12.51 4.63
CA LEU A 115 -6.36 -13.80 4.23
C LEU A 115 -6.98 -14.38 2.96
N GLU A 116 -8.14 -13.93 2.52
CA GLU A 116 -8.74 -14.31 1.23
C GLU A 116 -8.19 -13.41 0.11
N LEU A 117 -8.18 -12.09 0.30
CA LEU A 117 -7.53 -11.14 -0.60
C LEU A 117 -6.03 -11.44 -0.82
N GLU A 118 -5.31 -11.88 0.22
CA GLU A 118 -3.88 -12.27 0.10
C GLU A 118 -3.67 -13.48 -0.83
N LYS A 119 -4.61 -14.44 -0.85
CA LYS A 119 -4.60 -15.58 -1.79
C LYS A 119 -4.98 -15.14 -3.21
N GLU A 120 -5.93 -14.21 -3.36
CA GLU A 120 -6.28 -13.65 -4.68
C GLU A 120 -5.12 -12.84 -5.26
N LEU A 121 -4.36 -12.13 -4.43
CA LEU A 121 -3.11 -11.45 -4.82
C LEU A 121 -2.00 -12.45 -5.20
N GLU A 122 -1.87 -13.58 -4.50
CA GLU A 122 -0.93 -14.65 -4.88
C GLU A 122 -1.30 -15.27 -6.24
N VAL A 123 -2.58 -15.58 -6.46
CA VAL A 123 -3.09 -16.16 -7.72
C VAL A 123 -2.95 -15.18 -8.89
N THR A 124 -3.31 -13.91 -8.71
CA THR A 124 -3.17 -12.89 -9.75
C THR A 124 -1.70 -12.56 -10.03
N GLY A 125 -0.85 -12.51 -9.01
CA GLY A 125 0.61 -12.40 -9.15
C GLY A 125 1.19 -13.53 -9.99
N GLY A 126 0.86 -14.79 -9.68
CA GLY A 126 1.28 -15.95 -10.46
C GLY A 126 0.82 -15.91 -11.93
N ARG A 127 -0.41 -15.46 -12.19
CA ARG A 127 -0.89 -15.28 -13.58
C ARG A 127 -0.18 -14.15 -14.32
N ILE A 128 0.21 -13.07 -13.63
CA ILE A 128 1.03 -11.99 -14.19
C ILE A 128 2.44 -12.50 -14.54
N GLU A 129 3.08 -13.28 -13.66
CA GLU A 129 4.40 -13.88 -13.96
C GLU A 129 4.34 -14.83 -15.16
N GLN A 130 3.28 -15.64 -15.26
CA GLN A 130 3.04 -16.50 -16.41
C GLN A 130 2.91 -15.68 -17.71
N LEU A 131 2.04 -14.67 -17.74
CA LEU A 131 1.86 -13.79 -18.90
C LEU A 131 3.15 -13.06 -19.30
N GLN A 132 3.96 -12.62 -18.32
CA GLN A 132 5.28 -12.04 -18.59
C GLN A 132 6.25 -13.06 -19.21
N SER A 133 6.15 -14.35 -18.87
CA SER A 133 6.97 -15.40 -19.48
C SER A 133 6.54 -15.71 -20.93
N GLU A 134 5.22 -15.81 -21.17
CA GLU A 134 4.61 -15.98 -22.50
C GLU A 134 5.02 -14.82 -23.44
N MET A 135 4.94 -13.57 -22.95
CA MET A 135 5.37 -12.38 -23.69
C MET A 135 6.87 -12.37 -24.02
N LYS A 136 7.74 -12.85 -23.12
CA LYS A 136 9.19 -12.96 -23.39
C LYS A 136 9.47 -13.94 -24.54
N VAL A 137 8.80 -15.09 -24.55
CA VAL A 137 8.93 -16.08 -25.64
C VAL A 137 8.42 -15.50 -26.96
N ARG A 138 7.24 -14.85 -26.96
CA ARG A 138 6.68 -14.19 -28.16
C ARG A 138 7.64 -13.15 -28.76
N ASN A 139 8.26 -12.33 -27.91
CA ASN A 139 9.25 -11.32 -28.33
C ASN A 139 10.53 -11.93 -28.93
N GLU A 140 11.00 -13.08 -28.40
CA GLU A 140 12.16 -13.78 -28.97
C GLU A 140 11.87 -14.35 -30.37
N VAL A 141 10.64 -14.80 -30.62
CA VAL A 141 10.19 -15.23 -31.94
C VAL A 141 10.09 -14.05 -32.90
N PHE A 142 9.50 -12.92 -32.48
CA PHE A 142 9.47 -11.70 -33.29
C PHE A 142 10.87 -11.22 -33.70
N ALA A 143 11.86 -11.24 -32.80
CA ALA A 143 13.24 -10.85 -33.12
C ALA A 143 13.84 -11.71 -34.25
N LYS A 144 13.72 -13.05 -34.15
CA LYS A 144 14.19 -14.00 -35.17
C LYS A 144 13.48 -13.80 -36.52
N ASN A 145 12.20 -13.46 -36.50
CA ASN A 145 11.43 -13.16 -37.70
C ASN A 145 11.87 -11.84 -38.35
N LEU A 146 12.12 -10.79 -37.57
CA LEU A 146 12.64 -9.50 -38.06
C LEU A 146 14.02 -9.63 -38.69
N ASP A 147 14.94 -10.38 -38.08
CA ASP A 147 16.25 -10.65 -38.67
C ASP A 147 16.14 -11.49 -39.96
N SER A 148 15.19 -12.42 -40.02
CA SER A 148 14.90 -13.20 -41.23
C SER A 148 14.30 -12.33 -42.35
N ILE A 149 13.39 -11.40 -42.04
CA ILE A 149 12.86 -10.40 -42.98
C ILE A 149 13.97 -9.46 -43.47
N ARG A 150 14.87 -9.02 -42.57
CA ARG A 150 16.05 -8.22 -42.97
C ARG A 150 16.92 -8.99 -43.95
N SER A 151 17.15 -10.28 -43.72
CA SER A 151 17.89 -11.15 -44.65
C SER A 151 17.15 -11.38 -45.98
N VAL A 152 15.81 -11.44 -46.00
CA VAL A 152 15.01 -11.42 -47.25
C VAL A 152 15.27 -10.13 -48.01
N LYS A 153 15.10 -8.98 -47.34
CA LYS A 153 15.31 -7.64 -47.93
C LYS A 153 16.71 -7.50 -48.52
N ASP A 154 17.75 -7.88 -47.76
CA ASP A 154 19.14 -7.79 -48.20
C ASP A 154 19.45 -8.70 -49.41
N ASN A 155 18.71 -9.80 -49.60
CA ASN A 155 18.83 -10.64 -50.80
C ASN A 155 18.07 -10.05 -51.99
N LEU A 156 16.89 -9.48 -51.78
CA LEU A 156 16.10 -8.83 -52.83
C LEU A 156 16.75 -7.53 -53.33
N VAL A 157 17.33 -6.71 -52.43
CA VAL A 157 18.09 -5.51 -52.81
C VAL A 157 19.29 -5.87 -53.67
N LYS A 158 20.08 -6.90 -53.29
CA LYS A 158 21.19 -7.40 -54.12
C LYS A 158 20.72 -7.89 -55.49
N LEU A 159 19.59 -8.61 -55.53
CA LEU A 159 19.01 -9.09 -56.79
C LEU A 159 18.62 -7.91 -57.70
N ILE A 160 18.07 -6.82 -57.15
CA ILE A 160 17.78 -5.59 -57.91
C ILE A 160 19.07 -4.89 -58.36
N GLU A 161 20.08 -4.74 -57.49
CA GLU A 161 21.41 -4.20 -57.84
C GLU A 161 22.15 -5.02 -58.92
N ILE A 162 21.80 -6.30 -59.12
CA ILE A 162 22.35 -7.16 -60.19
C ILE A 162 21.58 -7.01 -61.51
N LEU A 163 20.32 -6.56 -61.46
CA LEU A 163 19.46 -6.38 -62.65
C LEU A 163 19.45 -4.95 -63.20
N ASN A 164 19.71 -3.95 -62.36
CA ASN A 164 19.79 -2.54 -62.75
C ASN A 164 21.24 -2.11 -62.99
N ASP A 165 21.61 -1.82 -64.25
CA ASP A 165 22.89 -1.18 -64.58
C ASP A 165 22.98 0.29 -64.08
N GLU A 166 21.83 0.92 -63.78
CA GLU A 166 21.76 2.28 -63.20
C GLU A 166 21.37 2.23 -61.71
N LYS A 167 22.23 2.82 -60.87
CA LYS A 167 22.14 2.74 -59.40
C LYS A 167 21.22 3.82 -58.82
N GLU A 168 19.91 3.61 -58.93
CA GLU A 168 18.94 4.34 -58.12
C GLU A 168 18.95 3.83 -56.67
N VAL A 169 18.84 4.75 -55.71
CA VAL A 169 18.83 4.44 -54.27
C VAL A 169 17.39 4.16 -53.86
N ILE A 170 17.09 2.91 -53.51
CA ILE A 170 15.78 2.52 -52.97
C ILE A 170 15.67 3.08 -51.55
N GLU A 171 14.93 4.18 -51.39
CA GLU A 171 14.62 4.73 -50.06
C GLU A 171 13.71 3.79 -49.26
N ASN A 172 13.88 3.79 -47.94
CA ASN A 172 13.06 3.00 -47.04
C ASN A 172 11.69 3.68 -46.86
N PHE A 173 10.64 3.09 -47.42
CA PHE A 173 9.29 3.36 -46.95
C PHE A 173 9.13 2.76 -45.55
N ASP A 174 9.13 3.64 -44.55
CA ASP A 174 8.82 3.31 -43.16
C ASP A 174 7.34 3.68 -42.92
N SER A 175 6.46 2.69 -43.05
CA SER A 175 5.02 2.84 -42.84
C SER A 175 4.69 2.48 -41.39
N GLU A 176 4.01 3.36 -40.67
CA GLU A 176 3.51 3.07 -39.32
C GLU A 176 2.58 1.85 -39.37
N SER A 177 3.04 0.73 -38.79
CA SER A 177 2.24 -0.50 -38.71
C SER A 177 1.34 -0.46 -37.49
N GLU A 178 0.06 -0.69 -37.71
CA GLU A 178 -0.91 -0.87 -36.63
C GLU A 178 -0.55 -2.10 -35.78
N LYS A 179 -0.76 -2.00 -34.47
CA LYS A 179 -0.18 -2.92 -33.47
C LYS A 179 -1.06 -4.15 -33.24
N LEU A 180 -1.18 -5.00 -34.25
CA LEU A 180 -1.97 -6.23 -34.20
C LEU A 180 -1.31 -7.28 -33.27
N GLU A 181 -2.08 -7.81 -32.33
CA GLU A 181 -1.67 -8.95 -31.51
C GLU A 181 -2.04 -10.26 -32.21
N LEU A 182 -1.03 -10.94 -32.79
CA LEU A 182 -1.19 -12.27 -33.39
C LEU A 182 -1.25 -13.36 -32.32
N GLU A 183 -2.08 -14.38 -32.55
CA GLU A 183 -2.15 -15.56 -31.68
C GLU A 183 -0.91 -16.46 -31.82
N GLU A 184 -0.71 -17.38 -30.87
CA GLU A 184 0.51 -18.21 -30.82
C GLU A 184 0.62 -19.16 -32.02
N GLU A 185 -0.50 -19.75 -32.48
CA GLU A 185 -0.51 -20.57 -33.69
C GLU A 185 -0.19 -19.75 -34.95
N GLU A 186 -0.81 -18.57 -35.11
CA GLU A 186 -0.53 -17.62 -36.20
C GLU A 186 0.95 -17.22 -36.22
N MET A 187 1.54 -16.96 -35.05
CA MET A 187 2.96 -16.67 -34.91
C MET A 187 3.86 -17.81 -35.39
N THR A 188 3.52 -19.08 -35.14
CA THR A 188 4.29 -20.21 -35.71
C THR A 188 4.17 -20.29 -37.23
N ILE A 189 2.98 -20.03 -37.78
CA ILE A 189 2.71 -20.03 -39.23
C ILE A 189 3.50 -18.90 -39.90
N PHE A 190 3.43 -17.68 -39.37
CA PHE A 190 4.16 -16.50 -39.85
C PHE A 190 5.69 -16.73 -39.84
N SER A 191 6.22 -17.30 -38.75
CA SER A 191 7.66 -17.64 -38.62
C SER A 191 8.11 -18.65 -39.68
N ARG A 192 7.27 -19.67 -39.94
CA ARG A 192 7.52 -20.68 -40.98
C ARG A 192 7.49 -20.07 -42.38
N GLU A 193 6.55 -19.17 -42.64
CA GLU A 193 6.37 -18.54 -43.94
C GLU A 193 7.53 -17.61 -44.29
N ILE A 194 7.96 -16.75 -43.35
CA ILE A 194 9.16 -15.91 -43.49
C ILE A 194 10.39 -16.79 -43.78
N THR A 195 10.53 -17.92 -43.08
CA THR A 195 11.64 -18.87 -43.30
C THR A 195 11.58 -19.51 -44.70
N MET A 196 10.40 -19.66 -45.30
CA MET A 196 10.25 -20.14 -46.68
C MET A 196 10.58 -19.03 -47.69
N VAL A 197 10.07 -17.81 -47.48
CA VAL A 197 10.37 -16.63 -48.31
C VAL A 197 11.89 -16.34 -48.32
N LEU A 198 12.58 -16.48 -47.18
CA LEU A 198 14.04 -16.33 -47.11
C LEU A 198 14.79 -17.35 -47.99
N LYS A 199 14.35 -18.61 -48.00
CA LYS A 199 14.93 -19.64 -48.88
C LYS A 199 14.71 -19.30 -50.34
N LEU A 200 13.47 -18.97 -50.72
CA LEU A 200 13.11 -18.60 -52.10
C LEU A 200 13.89 -17.36 -52.58
N ALA A 201 14.03 -16.32 -51.74
CA ALA A 201 14.82 -15.13 -52.06
C ALA A 201 16.32 -15.46 -52.24
N SER A 202 16.89 -16.35 -51.40
CA SER A 202 18.28 -16.78 -51.55
C SER A 202 18.51 -17.62 -52.81
N GLU A 203 17.56 -18.51 -53.18
CA GLU A 203 17.65 -19.33 -54.39
C GLU A 203 17.49 -18.49 -55.67
N ALA A 204 16.57 -17.52 -55.67
CA ALA A 204 16.41 -16.57 -56.74
C ALA A 204 17.68 -15.73 -56.95
N ASN A 205 18.30 -15.26 -55.86
CA ASN A 205 19.56 -14.52 -55.92
C ASN A 205 20.69 -15.39 -56.49
N SER A 206 20.81 -16.67 -56.10
CA SER A 206 21.80 -17.61 -56.69
C SER A 206 21.59 -17.75 -58.21
N LYS A 207 20.37 -18.06 -58.64
CA LYS A 207 20.03 -18.29 -60.06
C LYS A 207 20.25 -17.05 -60.93
N VAL A 208 19.99 -15.85 -60.40
CA VAL A 208 20.29 -14.58 -61.11
C VAL A 208 21.80 -14.35 -61.22
N ASN A 209 22.59 -14.64 -60.19
CA ASN A 209 24.05 -14.58 -60.27
C ASN A 209 24.62 -15.59 -61.29
N GLU A 210 24.15 -16.85 -61.25
CA GLU A 210 24.54 -17.90 -62.20
C GLU A 210 24.21 -17.50 -63.65
N TYR A 211 23.01 -16.97 -63.90
CA TYR A 211 22.61 -16.48 -65.21
C TYR A 211 23.44 -15.28 -65.69
N THR A 212 23.72 -14.30 -64.82
CA THR A 212 24.52 -13.13 -65.22
C THR A 212 25.98 -13.49 -65.49
N GLU A 213 26.59 -14.41 -64.74
CA GLU A 213 27.94 -14.91 -65.05
C GLU A 213 27.99 -15.75 -66.34
N ALA A 214 26.98 -16.58 -66.59
CA ALA A 214 26.85 -17.29 -67.88
C ALA A 214 26.74 -16.29 -69.05
N ARG A 215 25.89 -15.25 -68.92
CA ARG A 215 25.71 -14.19 -69.92
C ARG A 215 26.98 -13.35 -70.11
N LYS A 216 27.75 -13.07 -69.04
CA LYS A 216 29.08 -12.43 -69.11
C LYS A 216 30.12 -13.32 -69.79
N LYS A 217 30.01 -14.65 -69.70
CA LYS A 217 30.89 -15.60 -70.40
C LYS A 217 30.55 -15.65 -71.90
N GLU A 218 29.27 -15.82 -72.23
CA GLU A 218 28.78 -15.79 -73.62
C GLU A 218 29.14 -14.47 -74.31
N LYS A 219 28.93 -13.32 -73.65
CA LYS A 219 29.32 -12.00 -74.16
C LYS A 219 30.81 -11.95 -74.53
N ARG A 220 31.70 -12.44 -73.66
CA ARG A 220 33.16 -12.48 -73.93
C ARG A 220 33.51 -13.43 -75.08
N GLU A 221 32.81 -14.55 -75.20
CA GLU A 221 33.01 -15.51 -76.30
C GLU A 221 32.57 -14.91 -77.65
N LEU A 222 31.46 -14.16 -77.66
CA LEU A 222 31.00 -13.38 -78.81
C LEU A 222 31.94 -12.21 -79.14
N GLU A 223 32.43 -11.46 -78.14
CA GLU A 223 33.40 -10.37 -78.33
C GLU A 223 34.71 -10.88 -78.95
N ASN A 224 35.26 -12.00 -78.42
CA ASN A 224 36.43 -12.65 -79.00
C ASN A 224 36.19 -13.15 -80.44
N SER A 225 35.01 -13.72 -80.70
CA SER A 225 34.61 -14.19 -82.04
C SER A 225 34.50 -13.03 -83.04
N VAL A 226 33.92 -11.89 -82.64
CA VAL A 226 33.87 -10.66 -83.45
C VAL A 226 35.27 -10.15 -83.75
N VAL A 227 36.18 -10.11 -82.77
CA VAL A 227 37.58 -9.73 -83.00
C VAL A 227 38.22 -10.64 -84.04
N SER A 228 38.16 -11.97 -83.87
CA SER A 228 38.70 -12.95 -84.83
C SER A 228 38.13 -12.74 -86.24
N LEU A 229 36.81 -12.57 -86.37
CA LEU A 229 36.17 -12.33 -87.66
C LEU A 229 36.54 -10.97 -88.29
N THR A 230 36.88 -9.94 -87.49
CA THR A 230 37.41 -8.68 -88.04
C THR A 230 38.87 -8.79 -88.48
N GLU A 231 39.67 -9.63 -87.82
CA GLU A 231 41.05 -9.95 -88.24
C GLU A 231 41.05 -10.80 -89.52
N GLU A 232 40.23 -11.85 -89.60
CA GLU A 232 40.03 -12.64 -90.83
C GLU A 232 39.53 -11.77 -92.00
N ASN A 233 38.57 -10.87 -91.77
CA ASN A 233 38.14 -9.93 -92.80
C ASN A 233 39.24 -8.97 -93.25
N ARG A 234 40.12 -8.54 -92.33
CA ARG A 234 41.28 -7.70 -92.64
C ARG A 234 42.28 -8.45 -93.51
N ASP A 235 42.54 -9.71 -93.21
CA ASP A 235 43.46 -10.55 -93.97
C ASP A 235 42.90 -10.94 -95.34
N ILE A 236 41.62 -11.30 -95.44
CA ILE A 236 40.91 -11.50 -96.73
C ILE A 236 40.95 -10.20 -97.56
N ASN A 237 40.73 -9.03 -96.95
CA ASN A 237 40.84 -7.75 -97.64
C ASN A 237 42.28 -7.49 -98.13
N SER A 238 43.30 -7.91 -97.38
CA SER A 238 44.71 -7.84 -97.81
C SER A 238 45.00 -8.75 -99.00
N LEU A 239 44.51 -10.01 -98.96
CA LEU A 239 44.65 -10.99 -100.04
C LEU A 239 43.94 -10.53 -101.32
N LEU A 240 42.75 -9.94 -101.20
CA LEU A 240 42.03 -9.35 -102.33
C LEU A 240 42.80 -8.18 -102.96
N ARG A 241 43.46 -7.32 -102.16
CA ARG A 241 44.34 -6.25 -102.70
C ARG A 241 45.55 -6.84 -103.42
N VAL A 242 46.20 -7.87 -102.86
CA VAL A 242 47.32 -8.55 -103.53
C VAL A 242 46.86 -9.19 -104.85
N ALA A 243 45.75 -9.92 -104.85
CA ALA A 243 45.19 -10.54 -106.05
C ALA A 243 44.79 -9.52 -107.13
N LEU A 244 44.24 -8.37 -106.76
CA LEU A 244 43.96 -7.26 -107.68
C LEU A 244 45.25 -6.67 -108.28
N VAL A 245 46.30 -6.49 -107.48
CA VAL A 245 47.61 -6.01 -107.97
C VAL A 245 48.29 -7.04 -108.88
N GLU A 246 48.23 -8.34 -108.57
CA GLU A 246 48.73 -9.39 -109.46
C GLU A 246 47.91 -9.49 -110.76
N LYS A 247 46.57 -9.36 -110.70
CA LYS A 247 45.70 -9.25 -111.88
C LYS A 247 46.10 -8.06 -112.76
N GLU A 248 46.26 -6.87 -112.19
CA GLU A 248 46.72 -5.70 -112.93
C GLU A 248 48.11 -5.90 -113.54
N ALA A 249 49.02 -6.55 -112.83
CA ALA A 249 50.36 -6.85 -113.35
C ALA A 249 50.29 -7.83 -114.54
N VAL A 250 49.44 -8.86 -114.46
CA VAL A 250 49.15 -9.80 -115.56
C VAL A 250 48.54 -9.08 -116.75
N GLU A 251 47.52 -8.25 -116.57
CA GLU A 251 46.89 -7.47 -117.65
C GLU A 251 47.87 -6.48 -118.31
N LYS A 252 48.72 -5.81 -117.51
CA LYS A 252 49.82 -4.96 -118.01
C LYS A 252 50.91 -5.75 -118.73
N SER A 253 51.10 -7.04 -118.41
CA SER A 253 52.00 -7.93 -119.16
C SER A 253 51.39 -8.40 -120.49
N LEU A 254 50.11 -8.77 -120.49
CA LEU A 254 49.36 -9.23 -121.66
C LEU A 254 49.24 -8.12 -122.73
N ASN A 255 49.02 -6.88 -122.28
CA ASN A 255 48.96 -5.70 -123.14
C ASN A 255 50.31 -5.32 -123.79
N LYS A 256 51.44 -5.87 -123.32
CA LYS A 256 52.75 -5.69 -123.97
C LYS A 256 52.97 -6.65 -125.15
N LEU A 257 52.22 -7.75 -125.27
CA LEU A 257 52.27 -8.60 -126.47
C LEU A 257 51.44 -7.97 -127.62
N LYS A 258 52.12 -7.20 -128.49
CA LYS A 258 51.53 -6.65 -129.72
C LYS A 258 51.94 -7.47 -130.96
N GLY A 259 51.46 -8.71 -131.04
CA GLY A 259 51.63 -9.63 -132.17
C GLY A 259 50.92 -10.97 -131.94
N ASN A 260 50.52 -11.65 -133.02
CA ASN A 260 49.95 -13.00 -133.17
C ASN A 260 49.15 -13.65 -132.01
N ASN A 261 47.92 -14.10 -132.32
CA ASN A 261 47.00 -14.75 -131.37
C ASN A 261 47.60 -15.98 -130.66
N GLU A 262 48.35 -16.84 -131.35
CA GLU A 262 48.89 -18.07 -130.75
C GLU A 262 49.86 -17.80 -129.60
N GLN A 263 50.69 -16.74 -129.69
CA GLN A 263 51.61 -16.37 -128.62
C GLN A 263 50.87 -15.85 -127.38
N LYS A 264 49.76 -15.12 -127.56
CA LYS A 264 48.88 -14.72 -126.46
C LYS A 264 48.21 -15.91 -125.79
N ARG A 265 47.76 -16.90 -126.57
CA ARG A 265 47.12 -18.12 -126.07
C ARG A 265 48.06 -18.96 -125.20
N VAL A 266 49.30 -19.17 -125.64
CA VAL A 266 50.32 -19.90 -124.85
C VAL A 266 50.70 -19.14 -123.59
N ALA A 267 50.87 -17.81 -123.65
CA ALA A 267 51.14 -17.00 -122.47
C ALA A 267 49.97 -17.02 -121.46
N LEU A 268 48.72 -16.93 -121.92
CA LEU A 268 47.53 -17.05 -121.07
C LEU A 268 47.47 -18.41 -120.36
N LEU A 269 47.78 -19.51 -121.05
CA LEU A 269 47.82 -20.84 -120.47
C LEU A 269 48.92 -20.97 -119.40
N GLN A 270 50.15 -20.51 -119.68
CA GLN A 270 51.24 -20.56 -118.69
C GLN A 270 51.03 -19.64 -117.48
N ILE A 271 50.33 -18.52 -117.65
CA ILE A 271 49.95 -17.62 -116.55
C ILE A 271 48.84 -18.25 -115.71
N ALA A 272 47.83 -18.87 -116.34
CA ALA A 272 46.79 -19.60 -115.63
C ALA A 272 47.34 -20.81 -114.87
N GLU A 273 48.24 -21.59 -115.48
CA GLU A 273 48.92 -22.75 -114.90
C GLU A 273 49.76 -22.36 -113.65
N ARG A 274 50.58 -21.31 -113.76
CA ARG A 274 51.34 -20.78 -112.62
C ARG A 274 50.46 -20.16 -111.55
N GLY A 275 49.36 -19.48 -111.95
CA GLY A 275 48.38 -18.95 -111.01
C GLY A 275 47.75 -20.06 -110.19
N LEU A 276 47.21 -21.09 -110.84
CA LEU A 276 46.52 -22.22 -110.21
C LEU A 276 47.42 -23.00 -109.23
N GLN A 277 48.70 -23.19 -109.59
CA GLN A 277 49.70 -23.78 -108.68
C GLN A 277 49.97 -22.89 -107.45
N ARG A 278 49.93 -21.56 -107.59
CA ARG A 278 50.18 -20.61 -106.49
C ARG A 278 49.01 -20.49 -105.51
N VAL A 279 47.77 -20.70 -105.96
CA VAL A 279 46.57 -20.72 -105.09
C VAL A 279 46.24 -22.12 -104.55
N GLY A 280 47.11 -23.11 -104.73
CA GLY A 280 47.03 -24.40 -104.04
C GLY A 280 45.90 -25.33 -104.50
N PHE A 281 45.33 -25.15 -105.70
CA PHE A 281 44.23 -25.99 -106.21
C PHE A 281 44.73 -27.37 -106.69
N GLY A 282 45.02 -28.25 -105.74
CA GLY A 282 45.29 -29.67 -105.97
C GLY A 282 44.01 -30.45 -106.29
N PHE A 283 44.02 -31.20 -107.40
CA PHE A 283 42.92 -32.08 -107.78
C PHE A 283 42.79 -33.28 -106.80
N MET A 284 41.65 -33.41 -106.13
CA MET A 284 41.25 -34.63 -105.43
C MET A 284 39.86 -35.08 -105.91
N MET A 285 39.75 -36.34 -106.36
CA MET A 285 38.51 -36.90 -106.87
C MET A 285 38.34 -38.36 -106.46
N GLY A 286 37.24 -38.64 -105.76
CA GLY A 286 36.76 -39.94 -105.27
C GLY A 286 35.56 -39.65 -104.35
N SER A 287 34.33 -40.13 -104.58
CA SER A 287 33.88 -41.53 -104.72
C SER A 287 34.04 -42.31 -103.40
N GLY A 288 33.00 -42.80 -102.73
CA GLY A 288 31.55 -42.70 -102.98
C GLY A 288 30.74 -43.71 -102.13
N SER A 289 29.40 -43.75 -102.32
CA SER A 289 28.41 -44.72 -101.75
C SER A 289 27.67 -44.35 -100.44
N ASN A 290 26.33 -44.42 -100.54
CA ASN A 290 25.32 -45.11 -99.70
C ASN A 290 25.84 -46.04 -98.56
N GLU A 291 25.14 -46.31 -97.43
CA GLU A 291 23.71 -46.16 -97.02
C GLU A 291 23.58 -46.38 -95.46
N GLN A 292 22.45 -46.34 -94.71
CA GLN A 292 20.98 -46.14 -94.90
C GLN A 292 20.32 -45.71 -93.55
N ALA A 293 19.08 -45.17 -93.59
CA ALA A 293 18.03 -45.29 -92.55
C ALA A 293 18.20 -44.48 -91.21
N LEU A 294 17.17 -44.26 -90.35
CA LEU A 294 15.74 -44.67 -90.34
C LEU A 294 14.88 -43.73 -89.45
N GLU A 295 13.61 -43.43 -89.83
CA GLU A 295 12.46 -42.94 -89.00
C GLU A 295 12.65 -41.69 -88.08
N SER A 296 11.63 -40.87 -87.72
CA SER A 296 10.18 -41.02 -87.84
C SER A 296 9.42 -39.69 -87.97
N SER A 297 8.26 -39.80 -88.64
CA SER A 297 6.97 -39.10 -88.53
C SER A 297 6.74 -37.99 -87.47
N GLY A 298 5.87 -36.99 -87.73
CA GLY A 298 5.09 -36.72 -88.95
C GLY A 298 3.76 -35.99 -88.68
N ALA A 299 2.96 -35.80 -89.75
CA ALA A 299 1.59 -35.25 -89.77
C ALA A 299 1.45 -33.76 -89.32
N SER A 300 0.45 -32.95 -89.70
CA SER A 300 -0.60 -32.93 -90.76
C SER A 300 -1.38 -31.61 -90.58
N THR A 301 -2.16 -31.00 -91.50
CA THR A 301 -2.40 -31.13 -92.95
C THR A 301 -3.27 -29.95 -93.40
N THR A 302 -2.94 -29.31 -94.53
CA THR A 302 -3.91 -28.65 -95.47
C THR A 302 -4.76 -27.46 -94.91
N THR A 303 -5.45 -26.64 -95.72
CA THR A 303 -5.70 -26.61 -97.18
C THR A 303 -5.24 -25.29 -97.81
N ALA A 304 -5.07 -25.30 -99.13
CA ALA A 304 -4.69 -24.14 -99.93
C ALA A 304 -5.60 -24.01 -101.18
N SER A 305 -5.47 -22.88 -101.88
CA SER A 305 -6.03 -22.57 -103.22
C SER A 305 -7.56 -22.52 -103.33
N THR A 306 -8.21 -21.53 -103.95
CA THR A 306 -7.96 -20.78 -105.20
C THR A 306 -8.00 -21.62 -106.47
N THR A 307 -9.20 -21.87 -106.99
CA THR A 307 -9.43 -22.33 -108.36
C THR A 307 -10.21 -21.27 -109.14
N GLY A 308 -9.65 -20.82 -110.26
CA GLY A 308 -10.34 -20.03 -111.26
C GLY A 308 -10.39 -20.81 -112.58
N SER A 309 -11.55 -20.82 -113.23
CA SER A 309 -11.77 -21.43 -114.54
C SER A 309 -12.63 -20.52 -115.40
N LYS A 310 -12.41 -20.53 -116.72
CA LYS A 310 -13.15 -19.73 -117.72
C LYS A 310 -13.92 -20.64 -118.68
N SER A 311 -15.13 -20.21 -119.05
CA SER A 311 -15.84 -20.46 -120.32
C SER A 311 -17.21 -19.77 -120.19
N ASP A 312 -17.55 -18.68 -120.89
CA ASP A 312 -17.67 -18.45 -122.35
C ASP A 312 -19.08 -18.75 -122.88
N SER A 313 -19.78 -17.68 -123.31
CA SER A 313 -20.81 -17.65 -124.36
C SER A 313 -22.19 -18.31 -124.13
N SER A 314 -23.10 -17.63 -123.41
CA SER A 314 -24.56 -17.78 -123.60
C SER A 314 -25.36 -16.50 -123.30
N GLU A 315 -25.11 -15.43 -124.06
CA GLU A 315 -25.77 -14.12 -123.91
C GLU A 315 -27.32 -14.19 -124.00
N CYS A 316 -27.99 -13.24 -123.34
CA CYS A 316 -29.46 -12.98 -123.34
C CYS A 316 -30.40 -13.85 -122.49
N GLU A 317 -29.97 -14.93 -121.83
CA GLU A 317 -30.72 -15.51 -120.68
C GLU A 317 -29.85 -15.68 -119.41
N GLU A 318 -28.55 -15.92 -119.58
CA GLU A 318 -27.62 -16.18 -118.47
C GLU A 318 -27.42 -14.98 -117.52
N GLU A 319 -27.59 -13.75 -118.01
CA GLU A 319 -27.51 -12.52 -117.20
C GLU A 319 -28.59 -12.46 -116.11
N VAL A 320 -29.81 -12.90 -116.42
CA VAL A 320 -30.94 -12.88 -115.45
C VAL A 320 -30.69 -13.91 -114.35
N VAL A 321 -30.15 -15.08 -114.70
CA VAL A 321 -29.76 -16.12 -113.74
C VAL A 321 -28.56 -15.68 -112.90
N SER A 322 -27.57 -15.03 -113.50
CA SER A 322 -26.40 -14.48 -112.81
C SER A 322 -26.77 -13.37 -111.83
N LEU A 323 -27.63 -12.43 -112.25
CA LEU A 323 -28.20 -11.38 -111.41
C LEU A 323 -29.04 -11.97 -110.27
N ALA A 324 -29.93 -12.92 -110.56
CA ALA A 324 -30.73 -13.62 -109.56
C ALA A 324 -29.86 -14.34 -108.52
N SER A 325 -28.81 -15.05 -108.95
CA SER A 325 -27.85 -15.71 -108.04
C SER A 325 -27.10 -14.70 -107.16
N THR A 326 -26.84 -13.50 -107.67
CA THR A 326 -26.11 -12.44 -106.97
C THR A 326 -27.01 -11.71 -105.98
N VAL A 327 -28.27 -11.44 -106.35
CA VAL A 327 -29.31 -10.96 -105.43
C VAL A 327 -29.57 -12.01 -104.34
N GLU A 328 -29.67 -13.30 -104.67
CA GLU A 328 -29.88 -14.36 -103.68
C GLU A 328 -28.69 -14.47 -102.70
N ARG A 329 -27.45 -14.34 -103.21
CA ARG A 329 -26.21 -14.27 -102.39
C ARG A 329 -26.22 -13.08 -101.45
N ILE A 330 -26.60 -11.90 -101.93
CA ILE A 330 -26.76 -10.69 -101.11
C ILE A 330 -27.85 -10.90 -100.05
N MET A 331 -29.02 -11.45 -100.42
CA MET A 331 -30.10 -11.75 -99.47
C MET A 331 -29.72 -12.81 -98.43
N LYS A 332 -28.90 -13.81 -98.78
CA LYS A 332 -28.35 -14.79 -97.83
C LYS A 332 -27.37 -14.10 -96.86
N ASN A 333 -26.46 -13.27 -97.36
CA ASN A 333 -25.52 -12.51 -96.51
C ASN A 333 -26.26 -11.56 -95.56
N LEU A 334 -27.20 -10.76 -96.05
CA LEU A 334 -28.01 -9.86 -95.22
C LEU A 334 -28.83 -10.60 -94.15
N ARG A 335 -29.34 -11.81 -94.45
CA ARG A 335 -30.02 -12.66 -93.45
C ARG A 335 -29.07 -13.17 -92.36
N LEU A 336 -27.83 -13.52 -92.73
CA LEU A 336 -26.79 -13.91 -91.78
C LEU A 336 -26.38 -12.72 -90.90
N GLU A 337 -26.17 -11.54 -91.50
CA GLU A 337 -25.84 -10.30 -90.81
C GLU A 337 -26.94 -9.87 -89.83
N ILE A 338 -28.21 -9.85 -90.26
CA ILE A 338 -29.37 -9.60 -89.38
C ILE A 338 -29.43 -10.61 -88.22
N SER A 339 -29.06 -11.88 -88.47
CA SER A 339 -29.02 -12.91 -87.42
C SER A 339 -27.85 -12.74 -86.45
N GLN A 340 -26.71 -12.22 -86.93
CA GLN A 340 -25.55 -11.89 -86.11
C GLN A 340 -25.80 -10.64 -85.26
N LEU A 341 -26.33 -9.57 -85.85
CA LEU A 341 -26.69 -8.33 -85.16
C LEU A 341 -27.75 -8.55 -84.08
N ARG A 342 -28.71 -9.45 -84.31
CA ARG A 342 -29.67 -9.89 -83.28
C ARG A 342 -28.99 -10.63 -82.13
N ARG A 343 -27.99 -11.48 -82.40
CA ARG A 343 -27.24 -12.19 -81.36
C ARG A 343 -26.42 -11.21 -80.52
N SER A 344 -25.68 -10.30 -81.15
CA SER A 344 -24.89 -9.30 -80.42
C SER A 344 -25.75 -8.29 -79.64
N LEU A 345 -26.97 -8.00 -80.12
CA LEU A 345 -27.94 -7.20 -79.36
C LEU A 345 -28.41 -7.93 -78.10
N GLU A 346 -28.69 -9.23 -78.19
CA GLU A 346 -29.15 -10.03 -77.05
C GLU A 346 -28.01 -10.31 -76.04
N GLU A 347 -26.80 -10.54 -76.54
CA GLU A 347 -25.56 -10.61 -75.76
C GLU A 347 -25.35 -9.30 -75.00
N SER A 348 -25.42 -8.15 -75.69
CA SER A 348 -25.31 -6.82 -75.08
C SER A 348 -26.41 -6.54 -74.03
N ARG A 349 -27.63 -7.03 -74.22
CA ARG A 349 -28.70 -6.98 -73.21
C ARG A 349 -28.34 -7.81 -71.99
N SER A 350 -27.93 -9.07 -72.17
CA SER A 350 -27.57 -9.96 -71.07
C SER A 350 -26.40 -9.44 -70.24
N ASP A 351 -25.43 -8.76 -70.87
CA ASP A 351 -24.35 -8.07 -70.17
C ASP A 351 -24.84 -6.81 -69.44
N THR A 352 -25.80 -6.09 -69.99
CA THR A 352 -26.44 -4.93 -69.33
C THR A 352 -27.22 -5.37 -68.09
N GLU A 353 -28.02 -6.43 -68.19
CA GLU A 353 -28.75 -7.04 -67.05
C GLU A 353 -27.77 -7.57 -65.99
N ARG A 354 -26.68 -8.22 -66.41
CA ARG A 354 -25.61 -8.69 -65.51
C ARG A 354 -24.97 -7.53 -64.77
N LEU A 355 -24.60 -6.44 -65.46
CA LEU A 355 -24.02 -5.23 -64.87
C LEU A 355 -25.01 -4.51 -63.94
N GLN A 356 -26.29 -4.43 -64.30
CA GLN A 356 -27.35 -3.91 -63.44
C GLN A 356 -27.43 -4.73 -62.14
N SER A 357 -27.47 -6.07 -62.22
CA SER A 357 -27.53 -6.95 -61.04
C SER A 357 -26.29 -6.86 -60.13
N LEU A 358 -25.14 -6.44 -60.68
CA LEU A 358 -23.93 -6.18 -59.89
C LEU A 358 -24.01 -4.80 -59.22
N THR A 359 -24.49 -3.78 -59.94
CA THR A 359 -24.73 -2.43 -59.40
C THR A 359 -25.77 -2.45 -58.27
N GLU A 360 -26.86 -3.21 -58.43
CA GLU A 360 -27.90 -3.37 -57.39
C GLU A 360 -27.36 -4.04 -56.13
N LYS A 361 -26.54 -5.08 -56.25
CA LYS A 361 -25.86 -5.73 -55.11
C LYS A 361 -24.83 -4.82 -54.44
N GLN A 362 -24.13 -3.98 -55.22
CA GLN A 362 -23.22 -2.97 -54.67
C GLN A 362 -24.01 -1.89 -53.92
N ALA A 363 -25.14 -1.42 -54.45
CA ALA A 363 -26.01 -0.45 -53.77
C ALA A 363 -26.58 -1.02 -52.46
N GLN A 364 -27.08 -2.25 -52.45
CA GLN A 364 -27.55 -2.95 -51.24
C GLN A 364 -26.44 -3.03 -50.18
N LYS A 365 -25.24 -3.49 -50.55
CA LYS A 365 -24.12 -3.56 -49.61
C LYS A 365 -23.65 -2.19 -49.10
N LEU A 366 -23.77 -1.14 -49.91
CA LEU A 366 -23.50 0.24 -49.47
C LEU A 366 -24.56 0.72 -48.46
N GLU A 367 -25.84 0.39 -48.67
CA GLU A 367 -26.93 0.71 -47.74
C GLU A 367 -26.77 -0.05 -46.40
N GLU A 368 -26.46 -1.34 -46.44
CA GLU A 368 -26.13 -2.18 -45.27
C GLU A 368 -24.93 -1.60 -44.49
N ASN A 369 -23.83 -1.29 -45.17
CA ASN A 369 -22.67 -0.64 -44.56
C ASN A 369 -23.04 0.73 -43.94
N THR A 370 -23.89 1.52 -44.61
CA THR A 370 -24.33 2.84 -44.14
C THR A 370 -25.29 2.75 -42.94
N LEU A 371 -26.00 1.63 -42.76
CA LEU A 371 -26.72 1.32 -41.52
C LEU A 371 -25.72 0.94 -40.41
N TYR A 372 -24.81 0.01 -40.68
CA TYR A 372 -23.83 -0.47 -39.70
C TYR A 372 -22.93 0.66 -39.14
N ILE A 373 -22.44 1.56 -40.00
CA ILE A 373 -21.67 2.75 -39.58
C ILE A 373 -22.48 3.61 -38.61
N ARG A 374 -23.75 3.91 -38.90
CA ARG A 374 -24.62 4.70 -38.00
C ARG A 374 -24.89 4.01 -36.67
N GLU A 375 -24.97 2.68 -36.63
CA GLU A 375 -25.06 1.98 -35.35
C GLU A 375 -23.74 2.03 -34.54
N LEU A 376 -22.58 2.10 -35.20
CA LEU A 376 -21.30 2.32 -34.52
C LEU A 376 -21.20 3.74 -33.98
N GLU A 377 -21.55 4.76 -34.78
CA GLU A 377 -21.62 6.17 -34.37
C GLU A 377 -22.57 6.39 -33.16
N GLU A 378 -23.69 5.65 -33.10
CA GLU A 378 -24.61 5.71 -31.96
C GLU A 378 -24.02 5.03 -30.71
N ARG A 379 -23.39 3.86 -30.85
CA ARG A 379 -22.70 3.18 -29.75
C ARG A 379 -21.54 4.02 -29.20
N GLU A 380 -20.75 4.63 -30.08
CA GLU A 380 -19.67 5.55 -29.71
C GLU A 380 -20.21 6.73 -28.90
N ARG A 381 -21.30 7.37 -29.35
CA ARG A 381 -21.91 8.51 -28.66
C ARG A 381 -22.44 8.13 -27.27
N VAL A 382 -23.12 6.99 -27.14
CA VAL A 382 -23.62 6.50 -25.85
C VAL A 382 -22.47 6.13 -24.91
N LEU A 383 -21.41 5.48 -25.42
CA LEU A 383 -20.22 5.17 -24.63
C LEU A 383 -19.50 6.45 -24.16
N ALA A 384 -19.34 7.45 -25.04
CA ALA A 384 -18.75 8.74 -24.71
C ALA A 384 -19.55 9.48 -23.63
N GLN A 385 -20.88 9.47 -23.71
CA GLN A 385 -21.76 10.03 -22.67
C GLN A 385 -21.59 9.29 -21.33
N SER A 386 -21.61 7.96 -21.33
CA SER A 386 -21.41 7.18 -20.09
C SER A 386 -20.01 7.39 -19.47
N ALA A 387 -18.99 7.63 -20.29
CA ALA A 387 -17.64 7.95 -19.82
C ALA A 387 -17.57 9.37 -19.23
N GLU A 388 -18.29 10.36 -19.79
CA GLU A 388 -18.39 11.71 -19.23
C GLU A 388 -19.16 11.70 -17.90
N GLU A 389 -20.25 10.93 -17.80
CA GLU A 389 -21.02 10.73 -16.56
C GLU A 389 -20.16 10.11 -15.45
N LEU A 390 -19.47 9.00 -15.73
CA LEU A 390 -18.54 8.37 -14.78
C LEU A 390 -17.39 9.31 -14.39
N LEU A 391 -16.86 10.11 -15.33
CA LEU A 391 -15.85 11.13 -15.03
C LEU A 391 -16.40 12.29 -14.20
N MET A 392 -17.71 12.47 -14.06
CA MET A 392 -18.30 13.42 -13.12
C MET A 392 -18.51 12.79 -11.74
N GLU A 393 -19.02 11.55 -11.68
CA GLU A 393 -19.15 10.79 -10.43
C GLU A 393 -17.80 10.60 -9.71
N ILE A 394 -16.72 10.34 -10.46
CA ILE A 394 -15.35 10.29 -9.92
C ILE A 394 -14.94 11.64 -9.29
N LYS A 395 -15.24 12.78 -9.93
CA LYS A 395 -14.90 14.10 -9.36
C LYS A 395 -15.72 14.44 -8.11
N GLU A 396 -16.99 14.05 -8.07
CA GLU A 396 -17.86 14.27 -6.92
C GLU A 396 -17.44 13.40 -5.72
N THR A 397 -17.07 12.14 -5.96
CA THR A 397 -16.53 11.24 -4.93
C THR A 397 -15.11 11.64 -4.49
N GLU A 398 -14.24 12.11 -5.38
CA GLU A 398 -12.95 12.72 -5.00
C GLU A 398 -13.13 13.95 -4.10
N ALA A 399 -14.08 14.83 -4.43
CA ALA A 399 -14.42 16.02 -3.63
C ALA A 399 -15.07 15.65 -2.29
N GLU A 400 -15.74 14.50 -2.20
CA GLU A 400 -16.22 13.94 -0.94
C GLU A 400 -15.07 13.38 -0.08
N VAL A 401 -14.19 12.56 -0.67
CA VAL A 401 -13.00 12.03 0.01
C VAL A 401 -12.10 13.16 0.53
N ALA A 402 -12.02 14.28 -0.20
CA ALA A 402 -11.34 15.49 0.28
C ALA A 402 -12.01 16.11 1.52
N ARG A 403 -13.35 16.24 1.53
CA ARG A 403 -14.12 16.74 2.69
C ARG A 403 -13.98 15.83 3.92
N TRP A 404 -14.08 14.50 3.74
CA TRP A 404 -13.88 13.55 4.84
C TRP A 404 -12.46 13.61 5.40
N ARG A 405 -11.44 13.79 4.54
CA ARG A 405 -10.05 13.97 4.98
C ARG A 405 -9.88 15.24 5.83
N GLU A 406 -10.40 16.38 5.38
CA GLU A 406 -10.34 17.64 6.12
C GLU A 406 -11.04 17.52 7.49
N ALA A 407 -12.20 16.85 7.56
CA ALA A 407 -12.88 16.57 8.81
C ALA A 407 -12.02 15.72 9.77
N CYS A 408 -11.42 14.62 9.30
CA CYS A 408 -10.53 13.80 10.12
C CYS A 408 -9.26 14.55 10.58
N GLU A 409 -8.68 15.41 9.74
CA GLU A 409 -7.53 16.25 10.13
C GLU A 409 -7.90 17.25 11.25
N LEU A 410 -9.10 17.84 11.17
CA LEU A 410 -9.64 18.72 12.23
C LEU A 410 -9.95 17.96 13.53
N GLU A 411 -10.49 16.74 13.46
CA GLU A 411 -10.74 15.89 14.62
C GLU A 411 -9.43 15.47 15.32
N VAL A 412 -8.39 15.10 14.55
CA VAL A 412 -7.06 14.76 15.10
C VAL A 412 -6.42 15.96 15.79
N GLU A 413 -6.48 17.15 15.17
CA GLU A 413 -5.90 18.37 15.74
C GLU A 413 -6.75 18.94 16.91
N ALA A 414 -8.03 18.58 17.02
CA ALA A 414 -8.84 18.82 18.22
C ALA A 414 -8.49 17.84 19.35
N GLY A 415 -8.43 16.54 19.06
CA GLY A 415 -8.05 15.49 20.03
C GLY A 415 -6.64 15.70 20.59
N LYS A 416 -5.71 16.18 19.78
CA LYS A 416 -4.36 16.58 20.22
C LYS A 416 -4.38 17.72 21.24
N LYS A 417 -5.19 18.77 21.03
CA LYS A 417 -5.32 19.89 21.98
C LYS A 417 -5.92 19.43 23.31
N GLU A 418 -6.93 18.57 23.25
CA GLU A 418 -7.55 17.93 24.41
C GLU A 418 -6.55 17.05 25.20
N VAL A 419 -5.65 16.34 24.52
CA VAL A 419 -4.52 15.62 25.16
C VAL A 419 -3.53 16.59 25.80
N GLU A 420 -3.11 17.65 25.09
CA GLU A 420 -2.24 18.69 25.64
C GLU A 420 -2.86 19.40 26.87
N GLU A 421 -4.20 19.50 26.96
CA GLU A 421 -4.88 20.02 28.15
C GLU A 421 -4.97 19.00 29.29
N ARG A 422 -5.24 17.71 29.00
CA ARG A 422 -5.13 16.64 30.01
C ARG A 422 -3.72 16.55 30.61
N ASP A 423 -2.67 16.68 29.81
CA ASP A 423 -1.28 16.65 30.30
C ASP A 423 -0.98 17.83 31.25
N LYS A 424 -1.49 19.04 30.95
CA LYS A 424 -1.37 20.20 31.87
C LYS A 424 -2.03 19.90 33.23
N VAL A 425 -3.23 19.31 33.23
CA VAL A 425 -3.95 18.89 34.44
C VAL A 425 -3.18 17.79 35.19
N VAL A 426 -2.65 16.79 34.49
CA VAL A 426 -1.84 15.71 35.07
C VAL A 426 -0.57 16.26 35.73
N VAL A 427 0.08 17.28 35.16
CA VAL A 427 1.22 17.96 35.78
C VAL A 427 0.82 18.70 37.07
N ILE A 428 -0.32 19.41 37.07
CA ILE A 428 -0.83 20.10 38.27
C ILE A 428 -1.15 19.09 39.38
N LEU A 429 -1.90 18.03 39.08
CA LEU A 429 -2.26 16.98 40.03
C LEU A 429 -1.03 16.26 40.60
N LYS A 430 0.01 16.02 39.80
CA LYS A 430 1.30 15.48 40.28
C LYS A 430 1.99 16.43 41.26
N GLN A 431 1.94 17.74 41.03
CA GLN A 431 2.49 18.73 41.98
C GLN A 431 1.67 18.78 43.28
N GLU A 432 0.35 18.61 43.22
CA GLU A 432 -0.51 18.58 44.41
C GLU A 432 -0.36 17.29 45.22
N LEU A 433 -0.16 16.16 44.54
CA LEU A 433 0.21 14.88 45.16
C LEU A 433 1.52 14.99 45.95
N GLU A 434 2.58 15.55 45.35
CA GLU A 434 3.87 15.71 46.05
C GLU A 434 3.81 16.75 47.18
N LYS A 435 3.01 17.84 47.04
CA LYS A 435 2.74 18.79 48.15
C LYS A 435 2.03 18.12 49.33
N THR A 436 1.00 17.32 49.06
CA THR A 436 0.22 16.64 50.12
C THR A 436 1.01 15.51 50.77
N LYS A 437 1.81 14.76 50.00
CA LYS A 437 2.79 13.78 50.48
C LYS A 437 3.87 14.41 51.36
N ALA A 438 4.48 15.53 50.97
CA ALA A 438 5.43 16.24 51.82
C ALA A 438 4.79 16.74 53.13
N ALA A 439 3.54 17.22 53.08
CA ALA A 439 2.78 17.60 54.28
C ALA A 439 2.46 16.39 55.20
N LEU A 440 2.20 15.22 54.62
CA LEU A 440 2.02 13.95 55.34
C LEU A 440 3.33 13.48 56.00
N GLU A 441 4.46 13.56 55.31
CA GLU A 441 5.78 13.23 55.87
C GLU A 441 6.13 14.15 57.06
N ILE A 442 5.85 15.45 56.95
CA ILE A 442 6.02 16.42 58.05
C ILE A 442 5.08 16.12 59.22
N SER A 443 3.82 15.73 58.98
CA SER A 443 2.87 15.43 60.06
C SER A 443 3.18 14.11 60.76
N ASN A 444 3.63 13.09 60.01
CA ASN A 444 4.13 11.82 60.53
C ASN A 444 5.41 12.01 61.36
N GLY A 445 6.35 12.85 60.90
CA GLY A 445 7.52 13.26 61.69
C GLY A 445 7.15 13.94 63.03
N LYS A 446 6.15 14.85 63.01
CA LYS A 446 5.61 15.48 64.23
C LYS A 446 4.90 14.48 65.15
N LEU A 447 4.28 13.44 64.60
CA LEU A 447 3.63 12.38 65.37
C LEU A 447 4.67 11.52 66.09
N LYS A 448 5.72 11.07 65.40
CA LYS A 448 6.85 10.33 65.99
C LYS A 448 7.53 11.11 67.12
N LEU A 449 7.79 12.41 66.93
CA LEU A 449 8.35 13.26 67.99
C LEU A 449 7.43 13.38 69.22
N LYS A 450 6.10 13.27 69.04
CA LYS A 450 5.15 13.20 70.18
C LYS A 450 5.14 11.83 70.85
N GLU A 451 5.28 10.74 70.09
CA GLU A 451 5.41 9.38 70.64
C GLU A 451 6.71 9.24 71.45
N GLU A 452 7.83 9.73 70.94
CA GLU A 452 9.12 9.79 71.63
C GLU A 452 9.04 10.65 72.90
N LEU A 453 8.40 11.82 72.84
CA LEU A 453 8.19 12.69 74.01
C LEU A 453 7.27 12.04 75.05
N ALA A 454 6.21 11.34 74.63
CA ALA A 454 5.34 10.60 75.53
C ALA A 454 6.07 9.43 76.20
N ALA A 455 6.88 8.67 75.43
CA ALA A 455 7.72 7.60 75.97
C ALA A 455 8.76 8.14 76.97
N ALA A 456 9.39 9.28 76.68
CA ALA A 456 10.32 9.95 77.59
C ALA A 456 9.63 10.46 78.87
N ALA A 457 8.41 11.01 78.76
CA ALA A 457 7.61 11.43 79.91
C ALA A 457 7.20 10.24 80.80
N MET A 458 6.74 9.14 80.20
CA MET A 458 6.42 7.88 80.88
C MET A 458 7.65 7.30 81.59
N ALA A 459 8.82 7.31 80.95
CA ALA A 459 10.08 6.88 81.55
C ALA A 459 10.51 7.77 82.72
N ALA A 460 10.36 9.09 82.59
CA ALA A 460 10.66 10.06 83.65
C ALA A 460 9.71 9.92 84.85
N GLN A 461 8.41 9.73 84.61
CA GLN A 461 7.43 9.42 85.66
C GLN A 461 7.81 8.13 86.39
N ALA A 462 8.06 7.03 85.65
CA ALA A 462 8.45 5.76 86.25
C ALA A 462 9.81 5.81 86.98
N ALA A 463 10.69 6.78 86.67
CA ALA A 463 11.90 7.05 87.45
C ALA A 463 11.60 7.84 88.74
N ALA A 464 10.71 8.85 88.66
CA ALA A 464 10.28 9.63 89.82
C ALA A 464 9.51 8.77 90.85
N GLU A 465 8.60 7.90 90.38
CA GLU A 465 7.85 6.96 91.22
C GLU A 465 8.78 5.99 91.97
N ARG A 466 9.78 5.42 91.29
CA ARG A 466 10.82 4.59 91.94
C ARG A 466 11.63 5.39 92.96
N SER A 467 11.95 6.65 92.67
CA SER A 467 12.65 7.54 93.62
C SER A 467 11.81 7.83 94.87
N LEU A 468 10.50 8.03 94.71
CA LEU A 468 9.55 8.21 95.81
C LEU A 468 9.43 6.93 96.65
N GLN A 469 9.24 5.76 96.03
CA GLN A 469 9.22 4.46 96.71
C GLN A 469 10.52 4.20 97.50
N LEU A 470 11.67 4.61 96.98
CA LEU A 470 12.96 4.55 97.68
C LEU A 470 13.08 5.57 98.83
N ALA A 471 12.40 6.72 98.75
CA ALA A 471 12.30 7.67 99.85
C ALA A 471 11.36 7.17 100.96
N ASP A 472 10.18 6.65 100.59
CA ASP A 472 9.18 6.15 101.53
C ASP A 472 9.65 4.91 102.30
N SER A 473 10.32 3.96 101.62
CA SER A 473 10.92 2.78 102.26
C SER A 473 12.07 3.15 103.21
N ARG A 474 12.89 4.15 102.85
CA ARG A 474 13.89 4.72 103.77
C ARG A 474 13.24 5.43 104.96
N ALA A 475 12.17 6.19 104.73
CA ALA A 475 11.43 6.88 105.78
C ALA A 475 10.71 5.91 106.73
N ALA A 476 10.21 4.77 106.23
CA ALA A 476 9.69 3.68 107.03
C ALA A 476 10.78 3.09 107.93
N GLY A 477 11.90 2.62 107.35
CA GLY A 477 13.00 2.06 108.14
C GLY A 477 13.63 3.05 109.15
N LEU A 478 13.51 4.36 108.91
CA LEU A 478 13.86 5.39 109.90
C LEU A 478 12.81 5.56 111.00
N ARG A 479 11.51 5.45 110.71
CA ARG A 479 10.44 5.42 111.73
C ARG A 479 10.58 4.19 112.61
N ASP A 480 10.73 3.00 112.03
CA ASP A 480 10.94 1.74 112.77
C ASP A 480 12.14 1.85 113.73
N ARG A 481 13.22 2.51 113.27
CA ARG A 481 14.42 2.77 114.07
C ARG A 481 14.18 3.78 115.20
N ILE A 482 13.35 4.79 114.98
CA ILE A 482 12.95 5.78 116.00
C ILE A 482 12.00 5.14 117.02
N GLU A 483 11.07 4.29 116.60
CA GLU A 483 10.15 3.58 117.48
C GLU A 483 10.89 2.61 118.40
N GLU A 484 11.83 1.81 117.88
CA GLU A 484 12.68 0.93 118.68
C GLU A 484 13.59 1.72 119.64
N LEU A 485 14.16 2.86 119.22
CA LEU A 485 14.91 3.75 120.11
C LEU A 485 14.02 4.39 121.19
N THR A 486 12.78 4.77 120.86
CA THR A 486 11.80 5.31 121.81
C THR A 486 11.40 4.26 122.84
N LYS A 487 11.14 3.03 122.41
CA LYS A 487 10.86 1.89 123.28
C LYS A 487 12.04 1.55 124.19
N GLN A 488 13.28 1.59 123.68
CA GLN A 488 14.48 1.46 124.52
C GLN A 488 14.59 2.59 125.56
N LEU A 489 14.15 3.80 125.23
CA LEU A 489 14.09 4.95 126.14
C LEU A 489 12.99 4.77 127.19
N GLU A 490 11.79 4.32 126.82
CA GLU A 490 10.71 3.97 127.76
C GLU A 490 11.10 2.80 128.69
N GLU A 491 11.82 1.81 128.17
CA GLU A 491 12.40 0.73 128.96
C GLU A 491 13.47 1.25 129.94
N ALA A 492 14.29 2.23 129.55
CA ALA A 492 15.24 2.87 130.46
C ALA A 492 14.52 3.74 131.51
N GLU A 493 13.52 4.52 131.10
CA GLU A 493 12.76 5.41 131.98
C GLU A 493 11.89 4.63 132.97
N SER A 494 11.30 3.49 132.58
CA SER A 494 10.58 2.60 133.49
C SER A 494 11.51 1.93 134.50
N LYS A 495 12.71 1.50 134.08
CA LYS A 495 13.80 1.04 134.98
C LYS A 495 14.29 2.16 135.91
N GLU A 496 14.16 3.42 135.53
CA GLU A 496 14.47 4.59 136.36
C GLU A 496 13.32 4.99 137.31
N ARG A 497 12.06 5.02 136.86
CA ARG A 497 10.87 5.24 137.69
C ARG A 497 10.75 4.18 138.79
N SER A 498 11.06 2.92 138.47
CA SER A 498 11.19 1.82 139.44
C SER A 498 12.20 2.12 140.57
N ARG A 499 13.22 2.95 140.31
CA ARG A 499 14.31 3.23 141.24
C ARG A 499 14.21 4.58 141.97
N ARG A 500 13.30 5.49 141.61
CA ARG A 500 13.22 6.85 142.16
C ARG A 500 11.97 7.13 142.99
N LYS A 501 12.00 6.71 144.27
CA LYS A 501 11.23 7.42 145.32
C LYS A 501 11.84 8.82 145.51
N VAL A 502 10.98 9.85 145.43
CA VAL A 502 11.24 11.25 145.84
C VAL A 502 12.39 11.98 145.12
N ARG A 503 12.02 12.89 144.20
CA ARG A 503 12.28 14.34 144.32
C ARG A 503 11.62 15.07 143.14
N HIS A 504 10.76 16.06 143.42
CA HIS A 504 10.41 17.05 142.42
C HIS A 504 11.67 17.85 142.08
N ILE A 505 12.09 17.79 140.82
CA ILE A 505 13.11 18.69 140.25
C ILE A 505 12.46 19.34 139.04
N CYS A 506 11.95 20.54 139.24
CA CYS A 506 11.48 21.41 138.17
C CYS A 506 12.67 21.78 137.27
N TRP A 507 12.66 21.35 136.01
CA TRP A 507 13.69 21.76 135.05
C TRP A 507 13.34 23.11 134.42
N PRO A 508 14.28 24.06 134.27
CA PRO A 508 13.93 25.40 133.83
C PRO A 508 13.82 25.49 132.30
N TRP A 509 12.76 26.12 131.81
CA TRP A 509 12.72 26.65 130.45
C TRP A 509 13.76 27.77 130.29
N ARG A 510 14.97 27.44 129.81
CA ARG A 510 15.88 28.45 129.26
C ARG A 510 15.44 28.78 127.84
N ALA A 511 15.05 30.03 127.62
CA ALA A 511 14.72 30.53 126.30
C ALA A 511 15.96 30.49 125.38
N LEU A 512 16.06 29.47 124.53
CA LEU A 512 17.00 29.45 123.41
C LEU A 512 16.49 30.41 122.33
N LYS A 513 16.79 31.69 122.54
CA LYS A 513 16.66 32.77 121.57
C LYS A 513 17.64 32.54 120.42
N MET A 514 17.31 31.61 119.52
CA MET A 514 17.97 31.53 118.22
C MET A 514 17.52 32.72 117.38
N ASN A 515 18.48 33.46 116.83
CA ASN A 515 18.20 34.72 116.16
C ASN A 515 17.56 34.47 114.78
N ILE A 516 16.35 34.96 114.57
CA ILE A 516 15.86 35.25 113.22
C ILE A 516 16.64 36.48 112.74
N THR A 517 17.78 36.26 112.10
CA THR A 517 18.58 37.32 111.47
C THR A 517 17.95 37.76 110.17
N ASN A 518 16.85 38.51 110.28
CA ASN A 518 16.50 39.48 109.24
C ASN A 518 17.59 40.55 109.21
N ASN A 519 18.55 40.42 108.28
CA ASN A 519 19.36 41.56 107.85
C ASN A 519 19.18 41.73 106.34
N THR A 520 18.26 42.61 105.99
CA THR A 520 17.94 43.00 104.61
C THR A 520 18.93 44.04 104.09
N ASN A 521 18.83 44.34 102.79
CA ASN A 521 19.40 45.52 102.11
C ASN A 521 20.93 45.48 101.84
N ASN A 522 21.44 45.97 100.70
CA ASN A 522 20.79 46.39 99.45
C ASN A 522 21.80 46.52 98.30
N ARG A 523 21.55 45.87 97.14
CA ARG A 523 21.60 46.50 95.80
C ARG A 523 21.27 45.55 94.64
N VAL A 524 20.12 45.80 94.02
CA VAL A 524 19.85 45.88 92.56
C VAL A 524 20.57 44.89 91.63
N GLN A 525 19.79 43.96 91.05
CA GLN A 525 19.55 43.95 89.59
C GLN A 525 18.26 43.16 89.25
N ASP A 526 17.49 43.66 88.29
CA ASP A 526 16.28 43.00 87.77
C ASP A 526 16.63 41.83 86.84
N VAL A 527 15.97 40.68 87.05
CA VAL A 527 15.68 39.73 85.96
C VAL A 527 14.24 39.25 86.12
N LYS A 528 13.39 39.57 85.14
CA LYS A 528 12.01 39.08 85.08
C LYS A 528 11.96 37.58 84.76
N ARG A 529 10.85 36.93 85.09
CA ARG A 529 10.49 35.61 84.54
C ARG A 529 10.55 35.66 83.01
N MET A 530 11.42 34.86 82.39
CA MET A 530 11.38 34.65 80.94
C MET A 530 10.35 33.57 80.61
N LEU A 531 9.22 34.00 80.04
CA LEU A 531 8.42 33.15 79.16
C LEU A 531 9.15 33.07 77.81
N PRO A 532 9.29 31.90 77.17
CA PRO A 532 9.71 31.83 75.78
C PRO A 532 8.66 32.48 74.87
N GLU A 533 9.06 33.44 74.06
CA GLU A 533 8.16 34.14 73.14
C GLU A 533 7.84 33.25 71.92
N MET A 534 6.60 32.77 71.83
CA MET A 534 6.05 32.31 70.55
C MET A 534 5.68 33.53 69.69
N GLN A 535 6.66 34.12 69.03
CA GLN A 535 6.43 35.20 68.07
C GLN A 535 6.44 34.66 66.63
N ALA A 536 5.47 35.07 65.83
CA ALA A 536 5.23 34.52 64.50
C ALA A 536 6.22 35.04 63.46
N LEU A 537 6.68 34.15 62.57
CA LEU A 537 7.35 34.53 61.32
C LEU A 537 6.33 34.59 60.18
N LEU A 538 5.89 35.81 59.88
CA LEU A 538 5.39 36.18 58.55
C LEU A 538 6.43 37.07 57.86
N HIS A 539 6.33 37.20 56.54
CA HIS A 539 7.25 37.91 55.64
C HIS A 539 8.61 37.24 55.39
N HIS A 540 8.61 36.33 54.42
CA HIS A 540 9.52 36.51 53.29
C HIS A 540 8.73 36.57 51.99
N THR A 541 9.02 37.58 51.17
CA THR A 541 8.48 37.78 49.83
C THR A 541 9.64 38.12 48.90
N MET A 542 10.31 37.09 48.41
CA MET A 542 10.79 36.94 47.02
C MET A 542 11.35 35.53 46.82
#